data_AF-A0A0G1BQZ8-F1
#
_entry.id   AF-A0A0G1BQZ8-F1
#
_cell.length_a   1.000
_cell.length_b   1.000
_cell.length_c   1.000
_cell.angle_alpha   90.00
_cell.angle_beta   90.00
_cell.angle_gamma   90.00
#
_symmetry.space_group_name_H-M   'P 1'
#
loop_
_entity.id
_entity.type
_entity.pdbx_description
1 polymer ?
#
loop_
_entity_poly.entity_id
_entity_poly.type
_entity_poly.pdbx_seq_one_letter_code
_entity_poly.pdbx_strand_id
1 'polypeptide(L)'
;MSELNPAFNPPPPPPPLAVYKLWHEIQIHIAKQSRYTLGAKIDLLFIETVELLFVAGTINRTQKLPILLKASGKLDVLKFFLQIIWELKIIDTKKYILLSEPLNEIGKMLGGWIKNIEKETLPQRKGRE
;
A
#
# COMPACT_ATOMS: atom_id res chain seq x y z
N MET A 1 11.20 43.40 1.49
CA MET A 1 11.97 42.14 1.53
C MET A 1 11.29 41.27 2.59
N SER A 2 10.37 40.41 2.15
CA SER A 2 9.52 39.60 3.01
C SER A 2 10.31 38.44 3.61
N GLU A 3 10.10 38.28 4.91
CA GLU A 3 10.72 37.31 5.80
C GLU A 3 10.67 35.87 5.26
N LEU A 4 11.79 35.18 5.45
CA LEU A 4 11.94 33.75 5.26
C LEU A 4 10.92 33.01 6.15
N ASN A 5 9.91 32.41 5.54
CA ASN A 5 8.93 31.57 6.21
C ASN A 5 9.67 30.41 6.89
N PRO A 6 9.60 30.26 8.23
CA PRO A 6 10.36 29.25 8.94
C PRO A 6 9.84 27.87 8.53
N ALA A 7 10.69 27.12 7.81
CA ALA A 7 10.58 25.71 7.47
C ALA A 7 9.16 25.11 7.64
N PHE A 8 8.30 25.28 6.62
CA PHE A 8 7.13 24.44 6.48
C PHE A 8 7.61 22.99 6.34
N ASN A 9 7.60 22.25 7.44
CA ASN A 9 7.93 20.85 7.47
C ASN A 9 6.59 20.10 7.34
N PRO A 10 6.17 19.71 6.11
CA PRO A 10 4.90 19.03 5.93
C PRO A 10 4.86 17.76 6.79
N PRO A 11 3.68 17.36 7.29
CA PRO A 11 3.54 16.10 8.00
C PRO A 11 4.06 14.95 7.12
N PRO A 12 4.68 13.92 7.73
CA PRO A 12 5.20 12.79 6.97
C PRO A 12 4.09 12.16 6.14
N PRO A 13 4.35 11.79 4.88
CA PRO A 13 3.34 11.21 4.01
C PRO A 13 2.79 9.91 4.64
N PRO A 14 1.50 9.60 4.45
CA PRO A 14 0.94 8.32 4.86
C PRO A 14 1.79 7.17 4.30
N PRO A 15 1.93 6.04 5.02
CA PRO A 15 2.77 4.93 4.58
C PRO A 15 2.54 4.52 3.11
N PRO A 16 1.30 4.40 2.60
CA PRO A 16 1.07 4.04 1.19
C PRO A 16 1.65 5.03 0.19
N LEU A 17 1.61 6.34 0.49
CA LEU A 17 2.13 7.38 -0.38
C LEU A 17 3.66 7.41 -0.38
N ALA A 18 4.28 7.16 0.78
CA ALA A 18 5.74 7.08 0.90
C ALA A 18 6.30 5.94 0.03
N VAL A 19 5.66 4.77 0.05
CA VAL A 19 6.10 3.62 -0.75
C VAL A 19 5.88 3.85 -2.24
N TYR A 20 4.76 4.48 -2.63
CA TYR A 20 4.53 4.81 -4.03
C TYR A 20 5.57 5.79 -4.58
N LYS A 21 5.97 6.79 -3.79
CA LYS A 21 7.05 7.71 -4.16
C LYS A 21 8.36 6.95 -4.41
N LEU A 22 8.71 6.02 -3.52
CA LEU A 22 9.89 5.17 -3.69
C LEU A 22 9.81 4.31 -4.96
N TRP A 23 8.65 3.71 -5.25
CA TRP A 23 8.43 2.97 -6.49
C TRP A 23 8.66 3.85 -7.72
N HIS A 24 8.10 5.06 -7.71
CA HIS A 24 8.25 5.99 -8.82
C HIS A 24 9.73 6.39 -9.04
N GLU A 25 10.49 6.61 -7.97
CA GLU A 25 11.93 6.88 -8.06
C GLU A 25 12.72 5.69 -8.62
N ILE A 26 12.30 4.45 -8.33
CA ILE A 26 12.93 3.24 -8.88
C ILE A 26 12.56 3.03 -10.35
N GLN A 27 11.28 3.21 -10.73
CA GLN A 27 10.80 2.84 -12.06
C GLN A 27 11.44 3.64 -13.19
N ILE A 28 11.82 4.90 -12.93
CA ILE A 28 12.48 5.77 -13.91
C ILE A 28 13.86 5.26 -14.34
N HIS A 29 14.45 4.32 -13.60
CA HIS A 29 15.72 3.69 -13.91
C HIS A 29 15.58 2.29 -14.53
N ILE A 30 14.37 1.72 -14.58
CA ILE A 30 14.11 0.41 -15.21
C ILE A 30 14.24 0.51 -16.73
N ALA A 31 14.84 -0.47 -17.39
CA ALA A 31 14.94 -0.50 -18.86
C ALA A 31 13.57 -0.37 -19.55
N LYS A 32 13.53 0.32 -20.70
CA LYS A 32 12.30 0.69 -21.40
C LYS A 32 11.34 -0.49 -21.61
N GLN A 33 11.86 -1.65 -22.01
CA GLN A 33 11.08 -2.86 -22.28
C GLN A 33 10.33 -3.36 -21.03
N SER A 34 11.03 -3.50 -19.90
CA SER A 34 10.43 -3.95 -18.64
C SER A 34 9.55 -2.87 -18.01
N ARG A 35 9.89 -1.58 -18.20
CA ARG A 35 9.14 -0.45 -17.67
C ARG A 35 7.72 -0.39 -18.23
N TYR A 36 7.55 -0.55 -19.55
CA TYR A 36 6.22 -0.50 -20.19
C TYR A 36 5.42 -1.80 -20.09
N THR A 37 5.97 -2.82 -19.43
CA THR A 37 5.29 -4.12 -19.23
C THR A 37 5.04 -4.34 -17.73
N LEU A 38 5.97 -4.99 -17.03
CA LEU A 38 5.85 -5.26 -15.60
C LEU A 38 5.84 -3.98 -14.77
N GLY A 39 6.64 -2.97 -15.14
CA GLY A 39 6.66 -1.67 -14.47
C GLY A 39 5.29 -1.00 -14.50
N ALA A 40 4.68 -0.86 -15.67
CA ALA A 40 3.34 -0.29 -15.83
C ALA A 40 2.26 -1.07 -15.05
N LYS A 41 2.37 -2.41 -14.99
CA LYS A 41 1.44 -3.22 -14.20
C LYS A 41 1.60 -2.98 -12.70
N ILE A 42 2.82 -2.88 -12.20
CA ILE A 42 3.13 -2.58 -10.79
C ILE A 42 2.66 -1.17 -10.43
N ASP A 43 2.91 -0.19 -11.29
CA ASP A 43 2.48 1.20 -11.11
C ASP A 43 0.95 1.30 -10.96
N LEU A 44 0.21 0.63 -11.84
CA LEU A 44 -1.25 0.54 -11.75
C LEU A 44 -1.71 -0.12 -10.44
N LEU A 45 -1.08 -1.23 -10.02
CA LEU A 45 -1.41 -1.92 -8.77
C LEU A 45 -1.14 -1.04 -7.54
N PHE A 46 -0.08 -0.23 -7.56
CA PHE A 46 0.18 0.76 -6.52
C PHE A 46 -0.95 1.78 -6.45
N ILE A 47 -1.32 2.39 -7.59
CA ILE A 47 -2.38 3.40 -7.66
C ILE A 47 -3.70 2.83 -7.15
N GLU A 48 -4.11 1.65 -7.63
CA GLU A 48 -5.33 0.97 -7.19
C GLU A 48 -5.31 0.67 -5.67
N THR A 49 -4.16 0.26 -5.14
CA THR A 49 -4.02 -0.05 -3.71
C THR A 49 -4.13 1.22 -2.86
N VAL A 50 -3.45 2.31 -3.27
CA VAL A 50 -3.52 3.61 -2.58
C VAL A 50 -4.93 4.18 -2.62
N GLU A 51 -5.62 4.08 -3.75
CA GLU A 51 -7.01 4.52 -3.91
C GLU A 51 -7.94 3.75 -2.95
N LEU A 52 -7.84 2.42 -2.90
CA LEU A 52 -8.65 1.60 -2.00
C LEU A 52 -8.38 1.91 -0.53
N LEU A 53 -7.12 2.14 -0.16
CA LEU A 53 -6.74 2.53 1.20
C LEU A 53 -7.30 3.91 1.58
N PHE A 54 -7.26 4.87 0.64
CA PHE A 54 -7.87 6.18 0.83
C PHE A 54 -9.38 6.07 1.02
N VAL A 55 -10.07 5.36 0.13
CA VAL A 55 -11.53 5.16 0.21
C VAL A 55 -11.92 4.44 1.51
N ALA A 56 -11.18 3.41 1.93
CA ALA A 56 -11.43 2.74 3.21
C ALA A 56 -11.30 3.70 4.42
N GLY A 57 -10.51 4.76 4.31
CA GLY A 57 -10.37 5.81 5.32
C GLY A 57 -11.58 6.75 5.42
N THR A 58 -12.36 6.90 4.35
CA THR A 58 -13.43 7.92 4.26
C THR A 58 -14.85 7.36 4.40
N ILE A 59 -15.04 6.06 4.14
CA ILE A 59 -16.38 5.45 4.15
C ILE A 59 -16.84 4.96 5.52
N ASN A 60 -18.16 4.83 5.64
CA ASN A 60 -18.82 4.31 6.83
C ASN A 60 -18.46 2.84 7.09
N ARG A 61 -18.47 2.46 8.37
CA ARG A 61 -17.96 1.17 8.86
C ARG A 61 -18.61 -0.06 8.20
N THR A 62 -19.91 0.00 7.90
CA THR A 62 -20.67 -1.08 7.25
C THR A 62 -20.24 -1.36 5.80
N GLN A 63 -19.72 -0.36 5.09
CA GLN A 63 -19.24 -0.51 3.71
C GLN A 63 -17.72 -0.74 3.65
N LYS A 64 -17.03 -0.65 4.79
CA LYS A 64 -15.57 -0.65 4.88
C LYS A 64 -14.95 -2.03 4.67
N LEU A 65 -15.61 -3.10 5.13
CA LEU A 65 -15.06 -4.46 5.05
C LEU A 65 -14.79 -4.94 3.61
N PRO A 66 -15.73 -4.84 2.65
CA PRO A 66 -15.46 -5.22 1.26
C PRO A 66 -14.29 -4.45 0.63
N ILE A 67 -14.15 -3.16 0.95
CA ILE A 67 -13.06 -2.33 0.42
C ILE A 67 -11.71 -2.75 1.00
N LEU A 68 -11.65 -3.04 2.30
CA LEU A 68 -10.42 -3.52 2.94
C LEU A 68 -9.99 -4.89 2.42
N LEU A 69 -10.92 -5.81 2.21
CA LEU A 69 -10.62 -7.12 1.60
C LEU A 69 -10.08 -6.95 0.17
N LYS A 70 -10.69 -6.05 -0.62
CA LYS A 70 -10.20 -5.72 -1.97
C LYS A 70 -8.80 -5.09 -1.92
N ALA A 71 -8.55 -4.17 -0.98
CA ALA A 71 -7.24 -3.56 -0.79
C ALA A 71 -6.18 -4.60 -0.43
N SER A 72 -6.51 -5.53 0.47
CA SER A 72 -5.63 -6.65 0.85
C SER A 72 -5.26 -7.51 -0.35
N GLY A 73 -6.25 -7.91 -1.16
CA GLY A 73 -6.00 -8.71 -2.36
C GLY A 73 -5.13 -7.99 -3.38
N LYS A 74 -5.36 -6.68 -3.61
CA LYS A 74 -4.51 -5.87 -4.50
C LYS A 74 -3.08 -5.74 -3.98
N LEU A 75 -2.91 -5.55 -2.67
CA LEU A 75 -1.60 -5.49 -2.03
C LEU A 75 -0.82 -6.80 -2.17
N ASP A 76 -1.49 -7.95 -2.06
CA ASP A 76 -0.85 -9.25 -2.25
C ASP A 76 -0.39 -9.46 -3.70
N VAL A 77 -1.22 -9.08 -4.67
CA VAL A 77 -0.84 -9.08 -6.09
C VAL A 77 0.33 -8.13 -6.34
N LEU A 78 0.32 -6.94 -5.74
CA LEU A 78 1.42 -5.98 -5.85
C LEU A 78 2.74 -6.57 -5.34
N LYS A 79 2.76 -7.16 -4.13
CA LYS A 79 3.94 -7.81 -3.56
C LYS A 79 4.46 -8.95 -4.46
N PHE A 80 3.56 -9.73 -5.03
CA PHE A 80 3.92 -10.81 -5.95
C PHE A 80 4.59 -10.27 -7.23
N PHE A 81 4.06 -9.21 -7.85
CA PHE A 81 4.70 -8.61 -9.02
C PHE A 81 6.05 -7.96 -8.69
N LEU A 82 6.21 -7.37 -7.50
CA LEU A 82 7.51 -6.90 -7.02
C LEU A 82 8.52 -8.05 -6.87
N GLN A 83 8.08 -9.20 -6.39
CA GLN A 83 8.91 -10.40 -6.33
C GLN A 83 9.33 -10.84 -7.74
N ILE A 84 8.41 -10.86 -8.72
CA ILE A 84 8.73 -11.21 -10.12
C ILE A 84 9.84 -10.32 -10.68
N ILE A 85 9.75 -8.99 -10.56
CA ILE A 85 10.77 -8.10 -11.12
C ILE A 85 12.12 -8.23 -10.41
N TRP A 86 12.13 -8.63 -9.14
CA TRP A 86 13.33 -8.92 -8.40
C TRP A 86 13.98 -10.25 -8.85
N GLU A 87 13.18 -11.32 -9.00
CA GLU A 87 13.64 -12.62 -9.53
C GLU A 87 14.21 -12.49 -10.96
N LEU A 88 13.59 -11.63 -11.78
CA LEU A 88 14.07 -11.29 -13.12
C LEU A 88 15.29 -10.35 -13.12
N LYS A 89 15.79 -9.96 -11.94
CA LYS A 89 16.93 -9.04 -11.75
C LYS A 89 16.73 -7.67 -12.39
N ILE A 90 15.48 -7.24 -12.59
CA ILE A 90 15.13 -5.90 -13.07
C ILE A 90 15.42 -4.87 -11.97
N ILE A 91 15.24 -5.26 -10.71
CA ILE A 91 15.66 -4.50 -9.54
C ILE A 91 16.59 -5.36 -8.67
N ASP A 92 17.50 -4.71 -7.94
CA ASP A 92 18.36 -5.40 -6.98
C ASP A 92 17.65 -5.67 -5.65
N THR A 93 18.25 -6.53 -4.83
CA THR A 93 17.72 -6.91 -3.52
C THR A 93 17.51 -5.73 -2.57
N LYS A 94 18.36 -4.70 -2.63
CA LYS A 94 18.20 -3.52 -1.76
C LYS A 94 16.92 -2.77 -2.13
N LYS A 95 16.68 -2.54 -3.42
CA LYS A 95 15.45 -1.91 -3.92
C LYS A 95 14.21 -2.75 -3.59
N TYR A 96 14.30 -4.07 -3.72
CA TYR A 96 13.21 -4.98 -3.36
C TYR A 96 12.86 -4.91 -1.87
N ILE A 97 13.87 -4.93 -0.99
CA ILE A 97 13.67 -4.80 0.47
C ILE A 97 13.03 -3.45 0.82
N LEU A 98 13.57 -2.36 0.28
CA LEU A 98 13.05 -1.00 0.51
C LEU A 98 11.57 -0.85 0.14
N LEU A 99 11.09 -1.58 -0.87
CA LEU A 99 9.67 -1.59 -1.25
C LEU A 99 8.85 -2.59 -0.42
N SER A 100 9.35 -3.81 -0.23
CA SER A 100 8.58 -4.91 0.36
C SER A 100 8.33 -4.75 1.85
N GLU A 101 9.28 -4.23 2.62
CA GLU A 101 9.14 -4.02 4.06
C GLU A 101 7.95 -3.10 4.41
N PRO A 102 7.87 -1.86 3.88
CA PRO A 102 6.70 -1.02 4.10
C PRO A 102 5.38 -1.63 3.62
N LEU A 103 5.37 -2.36 2.50
CA LEU A 103 4.16 -3.03 2.02
C LEU A 103 3.70 -4.14 2.96
N ASN A 104 4.63 -4.85 3.61
CA ASN A 104 4.30 -5.83 4.63
C ASN A 104 3.68 -5.18 5.86
N GLU A 105 4.17 -4.01 6.28
CA GLU A 105 3.55 -3.25 7.38
C GLU A 105 2.14 -2.78 7.03
N ILE A 106 1.92 -2.29 5.81
CA ILE A 106 0.57 -1.95 5.30
C ILE A 106 -0.33 -3.19 5.34
N GLY A 107 0.19 -4.37 4.99
CA GLY A 107 -0.55 -5.64 5.07
C GLY A 107 -0.96 -6.01 6.50
N LYS A 108 -0.06 -5.83 7.48
CA LYS A 108 -0.39 -6.04 8.90
C LYS A 108 -1.48 -5.08 9.38
N MET A 109 -1.40 -3.80 8.99
CA MET A 109 -2.42 -2.79 9.31
C MET A 109 -3.79 -3.17 8.74
N LEU A 110 -3.84 -3.54 7.46
CA LEU A 110 -5.05 -4.02 6.80
C LEU A 110 -5.66 -5.22 7.51
N GLY A 111 -4.84 -6.23 7.84
CA GLY A 111 -5.28 -7.42 8.56
C GLY A 111 -5.83 -7.10 9.95
N GLY A 112 -5.25 -6.13 10.67
CA GLY A 112 -5.76 -5.63 11.93
C GLY A 112 -7.14 -4.98 11.79
N TRP A 113 -7.33 -4.12 10.78
CA TRP A 113 -8.61 -3.45 10.54
C TRP A 113 -9.72 -4.42 10.12
N ILE A 114 -9.41 -5.39 9.25
CA ILE A 114 -10.35 -6.43 8.82
C ILE A 114 -10.85 -7.21 10.04
N LYS A 115 -9.92 -7.76 10.84
CA LYS A 115 -10.25 -8.51 12.06
C LYS A 115 -11.08 -7.70 13.05
N ASN A 116 -10.80 -6.40 13.18
CA ASN A 116 -11.55 -5.53 14.09
C ASN A 116 -13.00 -5.32 13.62
N ILE A 117 -13.24 -5.21 12.31
CA ILE A 117 -14.58 -5.07 11.78
C ILE A 117 -15.35 -6.38 11.87
N GLU A 118 -14.72 -7.52 11.55
CA GLU A 118 -15.33 -8.85 11.65
C GLU A 118 -15.75 -9.20 13.08
N LYS A 119 -14.88 -8.95 14.08
CA LYS A 119 -15.19 -9.22 15.50
C LYS A 119 -16.40 -8.44 15.99
N GLU A 120 -16.57 -7.19 15.56
CA GLU A 120 -17.69 -6.34 15.97
C GLU A 120 -18.99 -6.68 15.22
N THR A 121 -18.91 -7.37 14.07
CA THR A 121 -20.08 -7.79 13.29
C THR A 121 -20.67 -9.12 13.78
N LEU A 122 -19.89 -9.89 14.56
CA LEU A 122 -20.38 -11.08 15.25
C LEU A 122 -21.16 -10.65 16.50
N PRO A 123 -22.41 -11.12 16.70
CA PRO A 123 -23.11 -10.89 17.96
C PRO A 123 -22.28 -11.49 19.09
N GLN A 124 -21.86 -10.65 20.03
CA GLN A 124 -21.24 -11.09 21.29
C GLN A 124 -22.11 -12.22 21.85
N ARG A 125 -21.59 -13.44 21.89
CA ARG A 125 -22.22 -14.52 22.66
C ARG A 125 -22.20 -14.05 24.10
N LYS A 126 -23.31 -13.45 24.55
CA LYS A 126 -23.57 -13.15 25.95
C LYS A 126 -23.29 -14.46 26.69
N GLY A 127 -22.18 -14.50 27.43
CA GLY A 127 -21.87 -15.62 28.31
C GLY A 127 -23.10 -15.86 29.17
N ARG A 128 -23.64 -17.06 29.09
CA ARG A 128 -24.48 -17.59 30.16
C ARG A 128 -23.50 -17.92 31.27
N GLU A 129 -23.59 -17.19 32.36
CA GLU A 129 -23.37 -17.63 33.75
C GLU A 129 -23.75 -16.49 34.70
#